data_AF-A0A7Y2N222-F1
#
_entry.id   AF-A0A7Y2N222-F1
#
_cell.length_a   1.000
_cell.length_b   1.000
_cell.length_c   1.000
_cell.angle_alpha   90.00
_cell.angle_beta   90.00
_cell.angle_gamma   90.00
#
_symmetry.space_group_name_H-M   'P 1'
#
loop_
_entity.id
_entity.type
_entity.pdbx_description
1 polymer ?
#
loop_
_entity_poly.entity_id
_entity_poly.type
_entity_poly.pdbx_seq_one_letter_code
_entity_poly.pdbx_strand_id
1 'polypeptide(L)'
;MVRLEIYQEDERRHLLDLPCPTYDQTPFVTSVTCTHARVAVISTAGLHLRSDRPFGIGESEYRVIPKQVDPKDLVMSHVSTNFDHSGFQQDWNILFPIDRLQELAAEDLIGSVAAFHYSFMGAQD
;
A
#
# COMPACT_ATOMS: atom_id res chain seq x y z
N MET A 1 14.55 1.01 -5.53
CA MET A 1 14.54 1.63 -6.88
C MET A 1 15.92 1.51 -7.48
N VAL A 2 16.00 1.08 -8.74
CA VAL A 2 17.24 1.06 -9.51
C VAL A 2 17.58 2.50 -9.93
N ARG A 3 18.85 2.87 -9.95
CA ARG A 3 19.27 4.21 -10.39
C ARG A 3 19.16 4.32 -11.91
N LEU A 4 18.71 5.47 -12.43
CA LEU A 4 18.61 5.74 -13.87
C LEU A 4 19.93 5.49 -14.62
N GLU A 5 21.07 5.69 -13.96
CA GLU A 5 22.41 5.45 -14.54
C GLU A 5 22.76 3.99 -14.81
N ILE A 6 21.99 3.05 -14.24
CA ILE A 6 22.21 1.61 -14.39
C ILE A 6 21.43 1.05 -15.59
N TYR A 7 20.44 1.79 -16.09
CA TYR A 7 19.63 1.38 -17.24
C TYR A 7 20.39 1.51 -18.55
N GLN A 8 20.02 0.67 -19.53
CA GLN A 8 20.45 0.83 -20.92
C GLN A 8 19.95 2.16 -21.47
N GLU A 9 20.67 2.74 -22.43
CA GLU A 9 20.41 4.11 -22.91
C GLU A 9 18.99 4.28 -23.47
N ASP A 10 18.45 3.26 -24.12
CA ASP A 10 17.09 3.25 -24.66
C ASP A 10 16.02 3.30 -23.57
N GLU A 11 16.14 2.44 -22.55
CA GLU A 11 15.22 2.40 -21.41
C GLU A 11 15.35 3.65 -20.54
N ARG A 12 16.58 4.13 -20.33
CA ARG A 12 16.85 5.38 -19.61
C ARG A 12 16.17 6.56 -20.29
N ARG A 13 16.33 6.69 -21.61
CA ARG A 13 15.69 7.76 -22.38
C ARG A 13 14.16 7.64 -22.32
N HIS A 14 13.62 6.43 -22.48
CA HIS A 14 12.19 6.19 -22.34
C HIS A 14 11.63 6.67 -20.99
N LEU A 15 12.29 6.34 -19.87
CA LEU A 15 11.89 6.78 -18.54
C LEU A 15 12.00 8.30 -18.35
N LEU A 16 13.00 8.94 -18.94
CA LEU A 16 13.16 10.40 -18.92
C LEU A 16 12.10 11.14 -19.74
N ASP A 17 11.63 10.51 -20.82
CA ASP A 17 10.60 11.06 -21.71
C ASP A 17 9.17 10.87 -21.17
N LEU A 18 8.98 10.09 -20.10
CA LEU A 18 7.67 9.93 -19.47
C LEU A 18 7.15 11.30 -18.98
N PRO A 19 5.88 11.65 -19.28
CA PRO A 19 5.32 12.91 -18.84
C PRO A 19 5.30 12.98 -17.31
N CYS A 20 5.98 13.97 -16.73
CA CYS A 20 5.90 14.28 -15.31
C CYS A 20 4.86 15.39 -15.12
N PRO A 21 3.62 15.07 -14.71
CA PRO A 21 2.58 16.08 -14.55
C PRO A 21 2.95 17.06 -13.43
N THR A 22 2.82 18.35 -13.71
CA THR A 22 2.82 19.38 -12.68
C THR A 22 1.38 19.74 -12.35
N TYR A 23 1.07 19.85 -11.07
CA TYR A 23 -0.26 20.24 -10.60
C TYR A 23 -0.17 21.65 -10.03
N ASP A 24 -1.09 22.52 -10.43
CA ASP A 24 -1.14 23.92 -9.95
C ASP A 24 -1.34 24.02 -8.43
N GLN A 25 -1.93 22.97 -7.83
CA GLN A 25 -2.15 22.86 -6.40
C GLN A 25 -1.52 21.59 -5.84
N THR A 26 -0.39 21.77 -5.14
CA THR A 26 0.24 20.75 -4.28
C THR A 26 0.47 21.31 -2.87
N PRO A 27 -0.52 21.94 -2.23
CA PRO A 27 -0.28 22.60 -0.96
C PRO A 27 0.13 21.56 0.08
N PHE A 28 1.35 21.70 0.61
CA PHE A 28 1.67 21.08 1.87
C PHE A 28 0.76 21.69 2.93
N VAL A 29 -0.14 20.86 3.47
CA VAL A 29 -0.95 21.24 4.62
C VAL A 29 -0.14 21.00 5.88
N THR A 30 -0.36 21.83 6.91
CA THR A 30 0.15 21.54 8.23
C THR A 30 -0.41 20.20 8.69
N SER A 31 0.45 19.23 8.95
CA SER A 31 0.03 17.92 9.43
C SER A 31 -0.49 18.02 10.86
N VAL A 32 -1.39 17.11 11.22
CA VAL A 32 -1.66 16.82 12.62
C VAL A 32 -0.40 16.27 13.29
N THR A 33 -0.22 16.49 14.59
CA THR A 33 0.87 15.83 15.34
C THR A 33 0.60 14.33 15.39
N CYS A 34 1.64 13.50 15.37
CA CYS A 34 1.48 12.04 15.37
C CYS A 34 0.57 11.55 16.50
N THR A 35 0.77 12.07 17.71
CA THR A 35 -0.01 11.76 18.92
C THR A 35 -1.51 12.10 18.83
N HIS A 36 -1.92 12.93 17.86
CA HIS A 36 -3.34 13.21 17.57
C HIS A 36 -3.81 12.59 16.24
N ALA A 37 -2.92 11.92 15.51
CA ALA A 37 -3.21 11.34 14.22
C ALA A 37 -3.99 10.02 14.36
N ARG A 38 -5.02 9.86 13.52
CA ARG A 38 -5.63 8.56 13.25
C ARG A 38 -5.05 7.99 11.96
N VAL A 39 -4.37 6.85 12.05
CA VAL A 39 -3.58 6.28 10.95
C VAL A 39 -4.33 5.14 10.26
N ALA A 40 -4.44 5.22 8.93
CA ALA A 40 -4.94 4.14 8.07
C ALA A 40 -3.83 3.66 7.12
N VAL A 41 -3.92 2.42 6.68
CA VAL A 41 -3.00 1.84 5.69
C VAL A 41 -3.71 1.84 4.33
N ILE A 42 -3.00 2.29 3.31
CA ILE A 42 -3.39 2.14 1.92
C ILE A 42 -2.31 1.28 1.25
N SER A 43 -2.65 0.05 0.90
CA SER A 43 -1.70 -0.91 0.32
C SER A 43 -1.97 -1.14 -1.15
N THR A 44 -0.94 -1.02 -1.98
CA THR A 44 -1.01 -1.33 -3.43
C THR A 44 -0.81 -2.80 -3.72
N ALA A 45 -0.65 -3.63 -2.69
CA ALA A 45 -0.31 -5.05 -2.83
C ALA A 45 -1.51 -5.95 -3.17
N GLY A 46 -2.65 -5.39 -3.60
CA GLY A 46 -3.82 -6.18 -3.97
C GLY A 46 -4.33 -7.09 -2.84
N LEU A 47 -4.36 -6.56 -1.61
CA LEU A 47 -4.82 -7.28 -0.43
C LEU A 47 -6.35 -7.23 -0.36
N HIS A 48 -6.97 -8.33 0.02
CA HIS A 48 -8.42 -8.41 0.19
C HIS A 48 -8.81 -9.49 1.20
N LEU A 49 -10.04 -9.44 1.70
CA LEU A 49 -10.54 -10.52 2.53
C LEU A 49 -10.74 -11.76 1.67
N ARG A 50 -10.57 -12.94 2.25
CA ARG A 50 -10.80 -14.23 1.58
C ARG A 50 -12.23 -14.34 1.04
N SER A 51 -13.19 -13.68 1.69
CA SER A 51 -14.59 -13.60 1.25
C SER A 51 -14.81 -12.68 0.05
N ASP A 52 -13.87 -11.78 -0.22
CA ASP A 52 -13.98 -10.85 -1.35
C ASP A 52 -13.64 -11.55 -2.66
N ARG A 53 -14.18 -11.03 -3.76
CA ARG A 53 -13.72 -11.41 -5.09
C ARG A 53 -12.26 -10.99 -5.26
N PRO A 54 -11.36 -11.88 -5.71
CA PRO A 54 -9.97 -11.53 -6.05
C PRO A 54 -9.92 -10.41 -7.09
N PHE A 55 -8.86 -9.60 -7.06
CA PHE A 55 -8.60 -8.60 -8.10
C PHE A 55 -8.39 -9.28 -9.45
N GLY A 56 -9.04 -8.73 -10.48
CA GLY A 56 -8.84 -9.12 -11.87
C GLY A 56 -7.82 -8.23 -12.59
N ILE A 57 -7.38 -8.68 -13.76
CA ILE A 57 -6.57 -7.88 -14.68
C ILE A 57 -7.38 -6.64 -15.12
N GLY A 58 -6.75 -5.47 -15.12
CA GLY A 58 -7.40 -4.19 -15.45
C GLY A 58 -8.39 -3.65 -14.41
N GLU A 59 -8.48 -4.27 -13.22
CA GLU A 59 -9.41 -3.82 -12.19
C GLU A 59 -8.89 -2.58 -11.45
N SER A 60 -9.66 -1.49 -11.50
CA SER A 60 -9.35 -0.22 -10.80
C SER A 60 -10.14 -0.01 -9.51
N GLU A 61 -10.76 -1.06 -9.00
CA GLU A 61 -11.50 -1.06 -7.73
C GLU A 61 -10.54 -1.18 -6.53
N TYR A 62 -11.07 -0.94 -5.33
CA TYR A 62 -10.37 -1.19 -4.07
C TYR A 62 -11.16 -2.16 -3.19
N ARG A 63 -10.53 -2.59 -2.09
CA ARG A 63 -11.13 -3.41 -1.04
C ARG A 63 -10.95 -2.72 0.30
N VAL A 64 -11.92 -2.91 1.18
CA VAL A 64 -11.91 -2.37 2.55
C VAL A 64 -11.50 -3.48 3.50
N ILE A 65 -10.50 -3.22 4.32
CA ILE A 65 -10.00 -4.17 5.32
C ILE A 65 -10.34 -3.57 6.70
N PRO A 66 -11.16 -4.24 7.53
CA PRO A 66 -11.42 -3.77 8.89
C PRO A 66 -10.15 -3.87 9.74
N LYS A 67 -10.04 -3.00 10.75
CA LYS A 67 -8.92 -3.01 11.71
C LYS A 67 -8.73 -4.37 12.39
N GLN A 68 -9.84 -5.00 12.77
CA GLN A 68 -9.86 -6.35 13.33
C GLN A 68 -10.12 -7.35 12.20
N VAL A 69 -9.03 -7.91 11.68
CA VAL A 69 -9.05 -8.99 10.69
C VAL A 69 -8.07 -10.07 11.16
N ASP A 70 -8.45 -11.35 11.02
CA ASP A 70 -7.50 -12.44 11.23
C ASP A 70 -6.52 -12.45 10.04
N PRO A 71 -5.19 -12.46 10.27
CA PRO A 71 -4.21 -12.56 9.20
C PRO A 71 -4.51 -13.67 8.17
N LYS A 72 -5.10 -14.79 8.60
CA LYS A 72 -5.44 -15.93 7.75
C LYS A 72 -6.56 -15.63 6.75
N ASP A 73 -7.36 -14.61 7.04
CA ASP A 73 -8.43 -14.15 6.17
C ASP A 73 -7.95 -13.11 5.16
N LEU A 74 -6.70 -12.64 5.26
CA LEU A 74 -6.11 -11.73 4.30
C LEU A 74 -5.44 -12.51 3.16
N VAL A 75 -5.79 -12.14 1.93
CA VAL A 75 -5.29 -12.78 0.70
C VAL A 75 -4.69 -11.71 -0.21
N MET A 76 -3.65 -12.11 -0.94
CA MET A 76 -3.04 -11.30 -1.99
C MET A 76 -3.37 -11.90 -3.36
N SER A 77 -3.94 -11.10 -4.25
CA SER A 77 -4.18 -11.47 -5.64
C SER A 77 -3.48 -10.53 -6.64
N HIS A 78 -2.39 -9.87 -6.21
CA HIS A 78 -1.64 -8.96 -7.07
C HIS A 78 -1.02 -9.70 -8.26
N VAL A 79 -1.08 -9.13 -9.45
CA VAL A 79 -0.61 -9.78 -10.69
C VAL A 79 0.91 -9.72 -10.87
N SER A 80 1.55 -8.65 -10.39
CA SER A 80 3.01 -8.48 -10.53
C SER A 80 3.79 -9.51 -9.71
N THR A 81 4.76 -10.15 -10.36
CA THR A 81 5.73 -11.07 -9.75
C THR A 81 6.68 -10.40 -8.75
N ASN A 82 6.67 -9.07 -8.68
CA ASN A 82 7.51 -8.32 -7.74
C ASN A 82 6.97 -8.33 -6.31
N PHE A 83 5.74 -8.81 -6.09
CA PHE A 83 5.21 -9.02 -4.75
C PHE A 83 5.52 -10.45 -4.29
N ASP A 84 6.24 -10.56 -3.17
CA ASP A 84 6.56 -11.84 -2.56
C ASP A 84 5.37 -12.35 -1.72
N HIS A 85 4.63 -13.30 -2.29
CA HIS A 85 3.51 -13.93 -1.61
C HIS A 85 3.97 -14.77 -0.41
N SER A 86 5.18 -15.32 -0.45
CA SER A 86 5.70 -16.18 0.61
C SER A 86 6.10 -15.38 1.84
N GLY A 87 6.74 -14.22 1.65
CA GLY A 87 7.06 -13.27 2.71
C GLY A 87 5.80 -12.73 3.37
N PHE A 88 4.80 -12.34 2.57
CA PHE A 88 3.50 -11.91 3.09
C PHE A 88 2.79 -13.00 3.93
N GLN A 89 2.81 -14.24 3.47
CA GLN A 89 2.20 -15.35 4.22
C GLN A 89 2.92 -15.66 5.53
N GLN A 90 4.22 -15.37 5.62
CA GLN A 90 5.01 -15.55 6.84
C GLN A 90 4.83 -14.38 7.81
N ASP A 91 4.82 -13.15 7.30
CA ASP A 91 4.56 -11.94 8.09
C ASP A 91 3.76 -10.92 7.27
N TRP A 92 2.47 -10.82 7.60
CA TRP A 92 1.56 -9.86 7.00
C TRP A 92 1.94 -8.40 7.26
N ASN A 93 2.71 -8.11 8.32
CA ASN A 93 3.09 -6.75 8.68
C ASN A 93 4.02 -6.11 7.65
N ILE A 94 4.63 -6.90 6.75
CA ILE A 94 5.45 -6.38 5.65
C ILE A 94 4.61 -5.51 4.69
N LEU A 95 3.34 -5.85 4.50
CA LEU A 95 2.45 -5.18 3.54
C LEU A 95 1.23 -4.54 4.19
N PHE A 96 0.92 -4.96 5.41
CA PHE A 96 -0.17 -4.47 6.23
C PHE A 96 0.28 -4.42 7.71
N PRO A 97 1.08 -3.41 8.12
CA PRO A 97 1.74 -3.32 9.43
C PRO A 97 0.78 -2.99 10.58
N ILE A 98 -0.35 -3.70 10.64
CA ILE A 98 -1.44 -3.39 11.56
C ILE A 98 -1.04 -3.64 13.01
N ASP A 99 -0.23 -4.66 13.29
CA ASP A 99 0.26 -4.94 14.64
C ASP A 99 1.18 -3.81 15.11
N ARG A 100 2.09 -3.36 14.22
CA ARG A 100 3.00 -2.24 14.50
C ARG A 100 2.23 -0.94 14.75
N LEU A 101 1.17 -0.68 14.00
CA LEU A 101 0.32 0.49 14.24
C LEU A 101 -0.44 0.38 15.58
N GLN A 102 -0.86 -0.82 15.97
CA GLN A 102 -1.50 -1.04 17.27
C GLN A 102 -0.52 -0.84 18.44
N GLU A 103 0.72 -1.31 18.31
CA GLU A 103 1.81 -1.06 19.27
C GLU A 103 2.07 0.45 19.42
N LEU A 104 2.23 1.19 18.32
CA LEU A 104 2.41 2.64 18.35
C LEU A 104 1.25 3.39 19.02
N ALA A 105 0.02 2.91 18.84
CA ALA A 105 -1.13 3.49 19.51
C ALA A 105 -1.17 3.15 21.01
N ALA A 106 -0.70 1.96 21.40
CA ALA A 106 -0.60 1.56 22.80
C ALA A 106 0.52 2.32 23.56
N GLU A 107 1.55 2.78 22.85
CA GLU A 107 2.64 3.61 23.38
C GLU A 107 2.37 5.12 23.30
N ASP A 108 1.14 5.53 22.96
CA ASP A 108 0.74 6.94 22.77
C ASP A 108 1.58 7.72 21.74
N LEU A 109 2.28 7.02 20.83
CA LEU A 109 3.09 7.62 19.75
C LEU A 109 2.22 8.08 18.57
N ILE A 110 1.07 7.44 18.39
CA ILE A 110 -0.01 7.90 17.51
C ILE A 110 -1.33 8.01 18.25
N GLY A 111 -2.25 8.85 17.77
CA GLY A 111 -3.55 9.03 18.41
C GLY A 111 -4.45 7.80 18.33
N SER A 112 -4.52 7.14 17.16
CA SER A 112 -5.23 5.86 17.01
C SER A 112 -4.96 5.17 15.68
N VAL A 113 -5.26 3.88 15.61
CA VAL A 113 -5.40 3.15 14.35
C VAL A 113 -6.84 3.30 13.84
N ALA A 114 -7.01 3.64 12.56
CA ALA A 114 -8.29 3.74 11.89
C ALA A 114 -9.09 2.42 11.96
N ALA A 115 -10.41 2.50 11.89
CA ALA A 115 -11.27 1.31 11.89
C ALA A 115 -11.24 0.53 10.56
N PHE A 116 -10.84 1.22 9.48
CA PHE A 116 -10.81 0.68 8.13
C PHE A 116 -9.53 1.09 7.43
N HIS A 117 -9.03 0.17 6.62
CA HIS A 117 -7.87 0.29 5.78
C HIS A 117 -8.27 -0.09 4.36
N TYR A 118 -7.42 0.22 3.38
CA TYR A 118 -7.77 0.07 1.99
C TYR A 118 -6.66 -0.60 1.21
N SER A 119 -7.03 -1.39 0.23
CA SER A 119 -6.06 -1.92 -0.71
C SER A 119 -6.62 -1.96 -2.12
N PHE A 120 -5.73 -1.77 -3.08
CA PHE A 120 -5.98 -1.90 -4.51
C PHE A 120 -4.75 -2.51 -5.16
N MET A 121 -4.87 -2.84 -6.45
CA MET A 121 -3.76 -3.41 -7.22
C MET A 121 -2.99 -2.29 -7.94
N GLY A 122 -1.73 -2.09 -7.56
CA GLY A 122 -0.89 -1.00 -8.08
C GLY A 122 -0.42 -1.19 -9.52
N ALA A 123 -0.32 -2.44 -9.99
CA ALA A 123 -0.12 -2.79 -11.40
C ALA A 123 -1.28 -3.66 -11.86
N GLN A 124 -1.82 -3.40 -13.06
CA GLN A 124 -3.07 -4.02 -13.54
C GLN A 124 -2.91 -4.74 -14.88
N ASP A 125 -1.70 -4.80 -15.42
CA ASP A 125 -1.32 -5.28 -16.75
C ASP A 125 -0.10 -6.22 -16.74
#